data_AF-A0A831ZCV9-F1
#
_entry.id   AF-A0A831ZCV9-F1
#
_cell.length_a   1.000
_cell.length_b   1.000
_cell.length_c   1.000
_cell.angle_alpha   90.00
_cell.angle_beta   90.00
_cell.angle_gamma   90.00
#
_symmetry.space_group_name_H-M   'P 1'
#
loop_
_entity.id
_entity.type
_entity.pdbx_description
1 polymer ?
#
loop_
_entity_poly.entity_id
_entity_poly.type
_entity_poly.pdbx_seq_one_letter_code
_entity_poly.pdbx_strand_id
1 'polypeptide(L)'
;MPEQGTVIKTSLFAAKEREWKLDRCGDILQTLNRHVDFSALAAEIDRIAPHPTSRQGDRPPYSTERMVCVLVLQQLYGISDEGLEYQLLDRLSFQRFCSLRDSSSIPDARTIWA
;
A
#
# COMPACT_ATOMS: atom_id res chain seq x y z
N MET A 1 1.05 36.99 -31.35
CA MET A 1 0.51 35.62 -31.19
C MET A 1 1.64 34.73 -30.71
N PRO A 2 1.80 34.44 -29.41
CA PRO A 2 2.74 33.43 -28.98
C PRO A 2 2.03 32.06 -28.97
N GLU A 3 2.63 31.08 -29.63
CA GLU A 3 2.20 29.68 -29.52
C GLU A 3 2.30 29.24 -28.06
N GLN A 4 1.16 28.87 -27.48
CA GLN A 4 1.09 28.28 -26.15
C GLN A 4 1.68 26.87 -26.23
N GLY A 5 2.99 26.76 -25.97
CA GLY A 5 3.65 25.47 -25.82
C GLY A 5 2.95 24.67 -24.72
N THR A 6 2.38 23.52 -25.09
CA THR A 6 1.64 22.63 -24.20
C THR A 6 2.43 22.35 -22.93
N VAL A 7 1.88 22.76 -21.77
CA VAL A 7 2.48 22.57 -20.43
C VAL A 7 2.65 21.09 -20.06
N ILE A 8 1.93 20.19 -20.77
CA ILE A 8 1.95 18.74 -20.57
C ILE A 8 3.07 18.11 -21.41
N LYS A 9 4.11 17.63 -20.72
CA LYS A 9 5.19 16.84 -21.33
C LYS A 9 4.85 15.35 -21.26
N THR A 10 4.74 14.71 -22.41
CA THR A 10 4.57 13.25 -22.51
C THR A 10 5.95 12.59 -22.53
N SER A 11 6.21 11.67 -21.59
CA SER A 11 7.46 10.92 -21.47
C SER A 11 7.15 9.42 -21.42
N LEU A 12 7.99 8.60 -22.06
CA LEU A 12 7.95 7.13 -21.91
C LEU A 12 8.15 6.72 -20.44
N PHE A 13 8.83 7.55 -19.65
CA PHE A 13 9.16 7.30 -18.25
C PHE A 13 8.28 8.09 -17.27
N ALA A 14 7.15 8.66 -17.73
CA ALA A 14 6.31 9.53 -16.91
C ALA A 14 5.87 8.91 -15.57
N ALA A 15 5.70 7.58 -15.49
CA ALA A 15 5.42 6.91 -14.21
C ALA A 15 6.61 7.00 -13.24
N LYS A 16 7.81 6.62 -13.69
CA LYS A 16 9.04 6.65 -12.88
C LYS A 16 9.44 8.07 -12.49
N GLU A 17 9.25 9.04 -13.38
CA GLU A 17 9.48 10.46 -13.10
C GLU A 17 8.55 11.00 -12.00
N ARG A 18 7.26 10.61 -12.03
CA ARG A 18 6.30 10.95 -10.95
C ARG A 18 6.70 10.31 -9.63
N GLU A 19 7.13 9.05 -9.63
CA GLU A 19 7.63 8.36 -8.43
C GLU A 19 8.83 9.09 -7.81
N TRP A 20 9.83 9.44 -8.62
CA TRP A 20 11.00 10.19 -8.15
C TRP A 20 10.61 11.57 -7.58
N LYS A 21 9.59 12.20 -8.17
CA LYS A 21 9.08 13.46 -7.64
C LYS A 21 8.38 13.26 -6.29
N LEU A 22 7.58 12.21 -6.13
CA LEU A 22 6.94 11.86 -4.86
C LEU A 22 7.97 11.62 -3.75
N ASP A 23 9.05 10.89 -4.06
CA ASP A 23 10.14 10.64 -3.10
C ASP A 23 10.77 11.94 -2.58
N ARG A 24 10.93 12.94 -3.46
CA ARG A 24 11.48 14.27 -3.10
C ARG A 24 10.47 15.16 -2.38
N CYS A 25 9.17 14.97 -2.58
CA CYS A 25 8.13 15.72 -1.88
C CYS A 25 7.95 15.30 -0.41
N GLY A 26 8.54 14.17 -0.01
CA GLY A 26 8.46 13.65 1.35
C GLY A 26 7.22 12.77 1.54
N ASP A 27 7.35 11.49 1.18
CA ASP A 27 6.33 10.50 1.46
C ASP A 27 6.41 10.07 2.94
N ILE A 28 5.40 10.49 3.73
CA ILE A 28 5.29 10.19 5.17
C ILE A 28 5.22 8.68 5.39
N LEU A 29 4.54 7.93 4.51
CA LEU A 29 4.39 6.49 4.63
C LEU A 29 5.73 5.77 4.39
N GLN A 30 6.52 6.25 3.43
CA GLN A 30 7.90 5.75 3.24
C GLN A 30 8.80 6.11 4.42
N THR A 31 8.57 7.24 5.06
CA THR A 31 9.27 7.60 6.31
C THR A 31 8.88 6.66 7.43
N LEU A 32 7.60 6.33 7.57
CA LEU A 32 7.11 5.35 8.55
C LEU A 32 7.73 3.97 8.31
N ASN A 33 7.75 3.47 7.08
CA ASN A 33 8.40 2.19 6.71
C ASN A 33 9.90 2.14 7.03
N ARG A 34 10.59 3.29 7.09
CA ARG A 34 12.01 3.34 7.46
C ARG A 34 12.23 3.32 8.97
N HIS A 35 11.26 3.77 9.76
CA HIS A 35 11.41 3.94 11.20
C HIS A 35 10.70 2.86 12.02
N VAL A 36 9.73 2.17 11.43
CA VAL A 36 8.97 1.10 12.09
C VAL A 36 9.35 -0.24 11.47
N ASP A 37 9.81 -1.17 12.30
CA ASP A 37 10.01 -2.56 11.90
C ASP A 37 8.66 -3.29 11.92
N PHE A 38 7.93 -3.18 10.80
CA PHE A 38 6.64 -3.85 10.62
C PHE A 38 6.77 -5.38 10.60
N SER A 39 7.94 -5.92 10.22
CA SER A 39 8.18 -7.35 10.22
C SER A 39 8.28 -7.90 11.64
N ALA A 40 9.00 -7.20 12.52
CA ALA A 40 9.06 -7.55 13.94
C ALA A 40 7.68 -7.40 14.63
N LEU A 41 6.93 -6.35 14.29
CA LEU A 41 5.57 -6.17 14.80
C LEU A 41 4.63 -7.30 14.34
N ALA A 42 4.72 -7.69 13.07
CA ALA A 42 3.95 -8.79 12.52
C ALA A 42 4.29 -10.13 13.21
N ALA A 43 5.57 -10.41 13.43
CA ALA A 43 6.00 -11.61 14.12
C ALA A 43 5.45 -11.69 15.56
N GLU A 44 5.40 -10.56 16.27
CA GLU A 44 4.82 -10.51 17.60
C GLU A 44 3.29 -10.68 17.59
N ILE A 45 2.61 -10.13 16.58
CA ILE A 45 1.17 -10.35 16.37
C ILE A 45 0.90 -11.82 16.08
N ASP A 46 1.64 -12.45 15.17
CA ASP A 46 1.50 -13.88 14.84
C ASP A 46 1.75 -14.77 16.07
N ARG A 47 2.61 -14.35 16.99
CA ARG A 47 2.87 -15.07 18.25
C ARG A 47 1.69 -15.02 19.21
N ILE A 48 1.00 -13.88 19.30
CA ILE A 48 -0.10 -13.65 20.26
C ILE A 48 -1.45 -14.08 19.68
N ALA A 49 -1.66 -13.83 18.40
CA ALA A 49 -2.88 -14.06 17.65
C ALA A 49 -2.53 -14.72 16.30
N PRO A 50 -2.20 -16.02 16.30
CA PRO A 50 -1.80 -16.73 15.09
C PRO A 50 -2.89 -16.67 14.03
N HIS A 51 -2.53 -16.22 12.84
CA HIS A 51 -3.46 -16.11 11.72
C HIS A 51 -3.76 -17.50 11.13
N PRO A 52 -5.02 -17.83 10.81
CA PRO A 52 -5.37 -19.14 10.26
C PRO A 52 -4.62 -19.39 8.95
N THR A 53 -3.88 -20.49 8.89
CA THR A 53 -3.26 -20.95 7.64
C THR A 53 -4.35 -21.45 6.70
N SER A 54 -4.27 -21.11 5.41
CA SER A 54 -5.26 -21.55 4.43
C SER A 54 -5.35 -23.08 4.36
N ARG A 55 -6.56 -23.59 4.15
CA ARG A 55 -6.77 -25.03 3.90
C ARG A 55 -6.20 -25.36 2.52
N GLN A 56 -5.72 -26.59 2.32
CA GLN A 56 -5.09 -27.00 1.06
C GLN A 56 -6.05 -26.75 -0.13
N GLY A 57 -5.71 -25.77 -0.98
CA GLY A 57 -6.52 -25.34 -2.13
C GLY A 57 -7.05 -23.91 -2.07
N ASP A 58 -7.02 -23.27 -0.91
CA ASP A 58 -7.42 -21.87 -0.74
C ASP A 58 -6.26 -20.91 -1.07
N ARG A 59 -6.61 -19.71 -1.53
CA ARG A 59 -5.64 -18.62 -1.75
C ARG A 59 -4.84 -18.40 -0.46
N PRO A 60 -3.49 -18.31 -0.52
CA PRO A 60 -2.70 -17.97 0.65
C PRO A 60 -3.19 -16.64 1.24
N PRO A 61 -3.38 -16.55 2.57
CA PRO A 61 -3.73 -15.30 3.21
C PRO A 61 -2.61 -14.27 3.01
N TYR A 62 -2.95 -12.99 3.06
CA TYR A 62 -1.93 -11.94 3.07
C TYR A 62 -1.05 -12.09 4.31
N SER A 63 0.22 -11.72 4.19
CA SER A 63 1.13 -11.73 5.34
C SER A 63 0.65 -10.76 6.41
N THR A 64 0.80 -11.12 7.68
CA THR A 64 0.43 -10.31 8.84
C THR A 64 1.03 -8.90 8.77
N GLU A 65 2.27 -8.78 8.31
CA GLU A 65 2.93 -7.49 8.05
C GLU A 65 2.12 -6.59 7.09
N ARG A 66 1.60 -7.15 5.98
CA ARG A 66 0.78 -6.37 5.05
C ARG A 66 -0.53 -5.95 5.69
N MET A 67 -1.17 -6.85 6.44
CA MET A 67 -2.42 -6.56 7.14
C MET A 67 -2.24 -5.43 8.16
N VAL A 68 -1.13 -5.46 8.90
CA VAL A 68 -0.75 -4.38 9.82
C VAL A 68 -0.58 -3.05 9.09
N CYS A 69 0.15 -3.03 7.97
CA CYS A 69 0.29 -1.81 7.17
C CYS A 69 -1.07 -1.30 6.66
N VAL A 70 -1.95 -2.18 6.19
CA VAL A 70 -3.31 -1.84 5.75
C VAL A 70 -4.12 -1.19 6.89
N LEU A 71 -4.06 -1.74 8.10
CA LEU A 71 -4.72 -1.17 9.28
C LEU A 71 -4.14 0.19 9.68
N VAL A 72 -2.82 0.35 9.59
CA VAL A 72 -2.17 1.64 9.83
C VAL A 72 -2.69 2.70 8.86
N LEU A 73 -2.86 2.36 7.57
CA LEU A 73 -3.48 3.28 6.61
C LEU A 73 -4.93 3.61 6.99
N GLN A 74 -5.70 2.59 7.37
CA GLN A 74 -7.09 2.77 7.80
C GLN A 74 -7.19 3.77 8.96
N GLN A 75 -6.35 3.61 9.98
CA GLN A 75 -6.33 4.47 11.16
C GLN A 75 -5.79 5.87 10.87
N LEU A 76 -4.75 6.01 10.06
CA LEU A 76 -4.14 7.31 9.74
C LEU A 76 -5.05 8.20 8.89
N TYR A 77 -5.87 7.60 8.02
CA TYR A 77 -6.71 8.34 7.06
C TYR A 77 -8.21 8.24 7.34
N GLY A 78 -8.64 7.47 8.35
CA GLY A 78 -10.05 7.33 8.74
C GLY A 78 -10.93 6.72 7.63
N ILE A 79 -10.40 5.73 6.89
CA ILE A 79 -11.06 5.15 5.72
C ILE A 79 -11.84 3.89 6.14
N SER A 80 -13.02 3.65 5.57
CA SER A 80 -13.72 2.36 5.75
C SER A 80 -13.01 1.21 5.03
N ASP A 81 -13.37 -0.03 5.31
CA ASP A 81 -12.82 -1.19 4.59
C ASP A 81 -13.10 -1.11 3.08
N GLU A 82 -14.31 -0.71 2.66
CA GLU A 82 -14.65 -0.53 1.23
C GLU A 82 -13.88 0.64 0.61
N GLY A 83 -13.70 1.72 1.37
CA GLY A 83 -12.90 2.84 0.92
C GLY A 83 -11.44 2.44 0.75
N LEU A 84 -10.92 1.57 1.61
CA LEU A 84 -9.52 1.19 1.61
C LEU A 84 -9.16 0.34 0.38
N GLU A 85 -10.04 -0.56 -0.04
CA GLU A 85 -9.89 -1.33 -1.27
C GLU A 85 -9.70 -0.40 -2.49
N TYR A 86 -10.59 0.58 -2.66
CA TYR A 86 -10.48 1.56 -3.73
C TYR A 86 -9.17 2.37 -3.64
N GLN A 87 -8.81 2.82 -2.43
CA GLN A 87 -7.63 3.65 -2.22
C GLN A 87 -6.33 2.86 -2.45
N LEU A 88 -6.29 1.57 -2.15
CA LEU A 88 -5.16 0.69 -2.47
C LEU A 88 -5.01 0.46 -3.97
N LEU A 89 -6.11 0.49 -4.74
CA LEU A 89 -6.06 0.40 -6.21
C LEU A 89 -5.60 1.70 -6.87
N ASP A 90 -6.00 2.84 -6.33
CA ASP A 90 -5.77 4.16 -6.94
C ASP A 90 -4.43 4.81 -6.52
N ARG A 91 -4.01 4.61 -5.27
CA ARG A 91 -2.91 5.40 -4.69
C ARG A 91 -1.59 4.66 -4.65
N LEU A 92 -0.66 5.12 -5.48
CA LEU A 92 0.70 4.59 -5.54
C LEU A 92 1.45 4.62 -4.19
N SER A 93 1.28 5.68 -3.38
CA SER A 93 1.92 5.74 -2.05
C SER A 93 1.41 4.63 -1.11
N PHE A 94 0.13 4.25 -1.21
CA PHE A 94 -0.45 3.17 -0.41
C PHE A 94 0.07 1.81 -0.88
N GLN A 95 0.10 1.61 -2.20
CA GLN A 95 0.67 0.39 -2.80
C GLN A 95 2.14 0.21 -2.42
N ARG A 96 2.93 1.28 -2.43
CA ARG A 96 4.34 1.23 -2.02
C ARG A 96 4.50 0.99 -0.52
N PHE A 97 3.63 1.55 0.31
CA PHE A 97 3.67 1.34 1.76
C PHE A 97 3.35 -0.10 2.14
N CYS A 98 2.32 -0.69 1.54
CA CYS A 98 1.89 -2.07 1.81
C CYS A 98 2.63 -3.13 0.97
N SER A 99 3.68 -2.77 0.22
CA SER A 99 4.41 -3.69 -0.66
C SER A 99 3.51 -4.43 -1.67
N LEU A 100 2.55 -3.70 -2.25
CA LEU A 100 1.56 -4.16 -3.24
C LEU A 100 1.80 -3.62 -4.65
N ARG A 101 2.82 -2.78 -4.87
CA ARG A 101 3.08 -2.13 -6.17
C ARG A 101 3.21 -3.12 -7.34
N ASP A 102 3.85 -4.26 -7.10
CA ASP A 102 4.04 -5.30 -8.11
C ASP A 102 3.07 -6.48 -7.91
N SER A 103 2.09 -6.34 -6.99
CA SER A 103 1.06 -7.35 -6.73
C SER A 103 -0.15 -7.07 -7.61
N SER A 104 -0.63 -8.09 -8.33
CA SER A 104 -1.92 -8.03 -9.01
C SER A 104 -3.11 -8.21 -8.07
N SER A 105 -2.87 -8.50 -6.78
CA SER A 105 -3.93 -8.63 -5.80
C SER A 105 -3.80 -7.69 -4.62
N ILE A 106 -4.94 -7.07 -4.34
CA ILE A 106 -5.16 -6.12 -3.29
C ILE A 106 -6.14 -6.76 -2.30
N PRO A 107 -5.96 -6.58 -0.98
CA PRO A 107 -6.94 -6.99 0.00
C PRO A 107 -8.28 -6.32 -0.30
N ASP A 108 -9.32 -7.13 -0.47
CA ASP A 108 -10.69 -6.61 -0.55
C ASP A 108 -11.19 -6.25 0.85
N ALA A 109 -12.27 -5.47 0.92
CA ALA A 109 -12.86 -5.02 2.18
C ALA A 109 -13.21 -6.18 3.13
N ARG A 110 -13.47 -7.38 2.58
CA ARG A 110 -13.86 -8.57 3.35
C ARG A 110 -12.66 -9.37 3.85
N THR A 111 -11.46 -9.07 3.36
CA THR A 111 -10.22 -9.76 3.72
C THR A 111 -9.47 -9.04 4.85
N ILE A 112 -9.83 -7.78 5.15
CA ILE A 112 -9.09 -6.94 6.12
C ILE A 112 -9.17 -7.51 7.54
N TRP A 113 -10.31 -8.08 7.97
CA TRP A 113 -10.46 -8.91 9.19
C TRP A 113 -11.69 -9.85 9.12
N ALA A 114 -11.61 -10.93 8.34
CA ALA A 114 -12.55 -12.06 8.43
C ALA A 114 -11.93 -13.26 9.16
#